data_AF-A0A034WYN3-F1
#
_entry.id   AF-A0A034WYN3-F1
#
_cell.length_a   1.000
_cell.length_b   1.000
_cell.length_c   1.000
_cell.angle_alpha   90.00
_cell.angle_beta   90.00
_cell.angle_gamma   90.00
#
_symmetry.space_group_name_H-M   'P 1'
#
loop_
_entity.id
_entity.type
_entity.pdbx_description
1 polymer ?
#
loop_
_entity_poly.entity_id
_entity_poly.type
_entity_poly.pdbx_seq_one_letter_code
_entity_poly.pdbx_strand_id
1 'polypeptide(L)'
;NKSLGKTSFRQSCKSCQMQGHDILRCDKFQKLNVERRLEVVRKNQLCFRCLGQHTTKSCFRTWKCMVCDKSHNTLLHEDKPSQKISSNMAKQKGEDTFLATAIIKVITPKGELEL
;
A
#
# COMPACT_ATOMS: atom_id res chain seq x y z
N ASN A 1 -6.67 5.55 31.58
CA ASN A 1 -7.98 6.08 31.10
C ASN A 1 -7.76 7.41 30.37
N LYS A 2 -7.56 7.42 29.04
CA LYS A 2 -7.37 8.68 28.29
C LYS A 2 -8.18 8.68 27.00
N SER A 3 -9.49 8.85 27.15
CA SER A 3 -10.47 9.09 26.10
C SER A 3 -10.35 10.54 25.62
N LEU A 4 -9.48 10.78 24.63
CA LEU A 4 -9.34 12.09 24.00
C LEU A 4 -10.29 12.23 22.80
N GLY A 5 -11.10 13.30 22.83
CA GLY A 5 -11.58 13.97 21.62
C GLY A 5 -13.09 13.96 21.41
N LYS A 6 -13.77 14.96 21.99
CA LYS A 6 -15.06 15.48 21.51
C LYS A 6 -14.80 16.31 20.25
N THR A 7 -15.50 16.05 19.15
CA THR A 7 -15.88 17.07 18.17
C THR A 7 -17.29 16.78 17.70
N SER A 8 -18.26 17.46 18.31
CA SER A 8 -19.61 17.59 17.78
C SER A 8 -19.56 18.53 16.58
N PHE A 9 -19.32 17.97 15.40
CA PHE A 9 -19.88 18.45 14.15
C PHE A 9 -20.40 17.20 13.43
N ARG A 10 -21.48 17.30 12.65
CA ARG A 10 -22.18 16.19 12.00
C ARG A 10 -21.32 15.46 10.93
N GLN A 11 -20.15 14.99 11.30
CA GLN A 11 -19.20 14.30 10.47
C GLN A 11 -19.55 12.81 10.54
N SER A 12 -20.25 12.35 9.52
CA SER A 12 -20.45 10.91 9.30
C SER A 12 -19.11 10.26 8.96
N CYS A 13 -18.84 9.12 9.58
CA CYS A 13 -17.68 8.30 9.27
C CYS A 13 -17.72 7.92 7.78
N LYS A 14 -16.69 8.29 7.02
CA LYS A 14 -16.67 8.08 5.55
C LYS A 14 -16.51 6.61 5.14
N SER A 15 -16.22 5.72 6.09
CA SER A 15 -16.15 4.27 5.85
C SER A 15 -17.50 3.58 6.02
N CYS A 16 -18.26 3.89 7.07
CA CYS A 16 -19.54 3.23 7.38
C CYS A 16 -20.77 4.12 7.21
N GLN A 17 -20.57 5.40 6.89
CA GLN A 17 -21.58 6.45 6.72
C GLN A 17 -22.43 6.74 7.97
N MET A 18 -22.05 6.19 9.13
CA MET A 18 -22.72 6.42 10.42
C MET A 18 -22.12 7.62 11.15
N GLN A 19 -22.94 8.31 11.94
CA GLN A 19 -22.51 9.38 12.82
C GLN A 19 -22.11 8.83 14.20
N GLY A 20 -21.40 9.63 15.00
CA GLY A 20 -21.03 9.30 16.38
C GLY A 20 -19.61 8.75 16.57
N HIS A 21 -18.83 8.56 15.49
CA HIS A 21 -17.43 8.16 15.60
C HIS A 21 -16.59 8.63 14.39
N ASP A 22 -15.29 8.81 14.62
CA ASP A 22 -14.29 9.03 13.57
C ASP A 22 -13.92 7.72 12.86
N ILE A 23 -13.40 7.81 11.64
CA ILE A 23 -12.91 6.64 10.88
C ILE A 23 -11.85 5.82 11.64
N LEU A 24 -11.05 6.48 12.50
CA LEU A 24 -10.08 5.83 13.39
C LEU A 24 -10.72 4.86 14.39
N ARG A 25 -11.96 5.13 14.81
CA ARG A 25 -12.73 4.32 15.77
C ARG A 25 -13.80 3.47 15.07
N CYS A 26 -13.82 3.46 13.75
CA CYS A 26 -14.80 2.71 12.98
C CYS A 26 -14.44 1.22 13.00
N ASP A 27 -15.30 0.40 13.61
CA ASP A 27 -15.13 -1.06 13.65
C ASP A 27 -15.16 -1.67 12.23
N LYS A 28 -16.07 -1.19 11.36
CA LYS A 28 -16.11 -1.64 9.95
C LYS A 28 -14.79 -1.35 9.24
N PHE A 29 -14.22 -0.16 9.43
CA PHE A 29 -12.94 0.21 8.82
C PHE A 29 -11.78 -0.66 9.32
N GLN A 30 -11.75 -0.95 10.61
CA GLN A 30 -10.75 -1.82 11.22
C GLN A 30 -10.89 -3.28 10.77
N LYS A 31 -12.08 -3.75 10.43
CA LYS A 31 -12.29 -5.10 9.89
C LYS A 31 -11.96 -5.24 8.40
N LEU A 32 -11.79 -4.14 7.67
CA LEU A 32 -11.38 -4.18 6.26
C LEU A 32 -9.91 -4.57 6.11
N ASN A 33 -9.59 -5.20 4.98
CA ASN A 33 -8.21 -5.47 4.55
C ASN A 33 -7.48 -4.15 4.26
N VAL A 34 -6.14 -4.16 4.34
CA VAL A 34 -5.31 -2.97 4.13
C VAL A 34 -5.56 -2.32 2.76
N GLU A 35 -5.69 -3.12 1.71
CA GLU A 35 -6.02 -2.64 0.36
C GLU A 35 -7.35 -1.87 0.34
N ARG A 36 -8.40 -2.44 0.94
CA ARG A 36 -9.71 -1.79 1.07
C ARG A 36 -9.64 -0.52 1.92
N ARG A 37 -8.85 -0.52 3.00
CA ARG A 37 -8.65 0.68 3.83
C ARG A 37 -8.00 1.79 3.00
N LEU A 38 -6.99 1.47 2.18
CA LEU A 38 -6.33 2.43 1.29
C LEU A 38 -7.28 2.97 0.23
N GLU A 39 -8.13 2.14 -0.37
CA GLU A 39 -9.17 2.56 -1.31
C GLU A 39 -10.15 3.55 -0.66
N VAL A 40 -10.63 3.26 0.55
CA VAL A 40 -11.55 4.15 1.28
C VAL A 40 -10.90 5.51 1.54
N VAL A 41 -9.63 5.52 1.95
CA VAL A 41 -8.88 6.76 2.20
C VAL A 41 -8.68 7.57 0.92
N ARG A 42 -8.29 6.91 -0.19
CA ARG A 42 -8.15 7.55 -1.51
C ARG A 42 -9.46 8.11 -2.03
N LYS A 43 -10.53 7.30 -2.03
CA LYS A 43 -11.85 7.66 -2.54
C LYS A 43 -12.45 8.86 -1.79
N ASN A 44 -12.24 8.91 -0.48
CA ASN A 44 -12.75 9.99 0.37
C ASN A 44 -11.75 11.14 0.57
N GLN A 45 -10.62 11.13 -0.14
CA GLN A 45 -9.56 12.15 -0.06
C GLN A 45 -9.11 12.45 1.39
N LEU A 46 -9.00 11.39 2.20
CA LEU A 46 -8.58 11.50 3.59
C LEU A 46 -7.05 11.51 3.67
N CYS A 47 -6.54 12.18 4.69
CA CYS A 47 -5.11 12.19 4.99
C CYS A 47 -4.63 10.78 5.33
N PHE A 48 -3.63 10.26 4.62
CA PHE A 48 -3.06 8.93 4.90
C PHE A 48 -2.44 8.81 6.30
N ARG A 49 -2.05 9.95 6.89
CA ARG A 49 -1.46 9.99 8.23
C ARG A 49 -2.52 9.98 9.31
N CYS A 50 -3.43 10.95 9.31
CA CYS A 50 -4.39 11.13 10.41
C CYS A 50 -5.83 10.65 10.11
N LEU A 51 -6.10 10.24 8.87
CA LEU A 51 -7.42 9.87 8.35
C LEU A 51 -8.49 10.99 8.43
N GLY A 52 -8.07 12.24 8.63
CA GLY A 52 -8.94 13.42 8.61
C GLY A 52 -9.15 14.00 7.20
N GLN A 53 -10.11 14.91 7.06
CA GLN A 53 -10.37 15.64 5.82
C GLN A 53 -9.33 16.74 5.60
N HIS A 54 -8.21 16.37 4.98
CA HIS A 54 -7.20 17.26 4.43
C HIS A 54 -6.15 16.43 3.68
N THR A 55 -5.29 17.11 2.93
CA THR A 55 -4.16 16.46 2.26
C THR A 55 -3.02 16.20 3.23
N THR A 56 -2.21 15.16 2.99
CA THR A 56 -1.03 14.84 3.83
C THR A 56 -0.07 16.03 4.00
N LYS A 57 0.02 16.92 3.00
CA LYS A 57 0.87 18.13 3.04
C LYS A 57 0.36 19.18 4.04
N SER A 58 -0.95 19.28 4.23
CA SER A 58 -1.60 20.19 5.18
C SER A 58 -1.79 19.55 6.56
N CYS A 59 -1.24 18.36 6.78
CA CYS A 59 -1.41 17.65 8.04
C CYS A 59 -0.50 18.24 9.11
N PHE A 60 -1.09 18.81 10.16
CA PHE A 60 -0.36 19.27 11.35
C PHE A 60 0.32 18.12 12.13
N ARG A 61 -0.16 16.89 11.94
CA ARG A 61 0.35 15.74 12.67
C ARG A 61 1.68 15.26 12.08
N THR A 62 2.68 15.07 12.94
CA THR A 62 4.05 14.68 12.54
C THR A 62 4.38 13.21 12.77
N TRP A 63 3.48 12.45 13.40
CA TRP A 63 3.69 11.03 13.68
C TRP A 63 3.74 10.18 12.41
N LYS A 64 4.52 9.10 12.48
CA LYS A 64 4.77 8.17 11.37
C LYS A 64 4.26 6.78 11.73
N CYS A 65 4.21 5.90 10.75
CA CYS A 65 3.88 4.50 10.96
C CYS A 65 4.89 3.87 11.93
N MET A 66 4.40 3.19 12.97
CA MET A 66 5.25 2.58 13.98
C MET A 66 6.00 1.34 13.48
N VAL A 67 5.60 0.79 12.32
CA VAL A 67 6.19 -0.44 11.76
C VAL A 67 7.28 -0.13 10.74
N CYS A 68 7.12 0.91 9.91
CA CYS A 68 8.06 1.21 8.81
C CYS A 68 8.54 2.66 8.74
N ASP A 69 8.22 3.49 9.73
CA ASP A 69 8.60 4.91 9.82
C ASP A 69 8.16 5.79 8.62
N LYS A 70 7.27 5.28 7.75
CA LYS A 70 6.73 6.05 6.62
C LYS A 70 5.56 6.95 7.07
N SER A 71 5.24 7.95 6.24
CA SER A 71 4.20 8.96 6.51
C SER A 71 2.77 8.44 6.29
N HIS A 72 2.37 7.39 7.03
CA HIS A 72 1.01 6.85 7.03
C HIS A 72 0.58 6.36 8.42
N ASN A 73 -0.73 6.20 8.61
CA ASN A 73 -1.33 5.61 9.79
C ASN A 73 -0.98 4.11 9.88
N THR A 74 -0.62 3.58 11.05
CA THR A 74 -0.33 2.15 11.24
C THR A 74 -1.49 1.24 10.79
N LEU A 75 -2.75 1.69 10.84
CA LEU A 75 -3.90 0.96 10.29
C LEU A 75 -3.85 0.77 8.76
N LEU A 76 -3.07 1.58 8.06
CA LEU A 76 -2.82 1.47 6.62
C LEU A 76 -1.49 0.79 6.31
N HIS A 77 -0.77 0.31 7.32
CA HIS A 77 0.49 -0.39 7.10
C HIS A 77 0.21 -1.69 6.35
N GLU A 78 0.88 -1.86 5.22
CA GLU A 78 0.91 -3.10 4.46
C GLU A 78 2.30 -3.70 4.61
N ASP A 79 2.35 -4.91 5.18
CA ASP A 79 3.55 -5.72 5.28
C ASP A 79 3.85 -6.33 3.90
N LYS A 80 4.05 -5.47 2.90
CA LYS A 80 4.68 -5.92 1.66
C LYS A 80 6.17 -6.06 1.98
N PRO A 81 6.80 -7.21 1.68
CA PRO A 81 8.26 -7.32 1.78
C PRO A 81 8.82 -6.16 0.97
N SER A 82 9.50 -5.25 1.67
CA SER A 82 10.01 -4.02 1.09
C SER A 82 11.05 -4.39 0.02
N GLN A 83 10.60 -4.60 -1.22
CA GLN A 83 11.42 -4.35 -2.39
C GLN A 83 11.77 -2.87 -2.27
N LYS A 84 12.95 -2.59 -1.70
CA LYS A 84 13.49 -1.24 -1.54
C LYS A 84 13.79 -0.71 -2.95
N ILE A 85 12.77 -0.28 -3.68
CA ILE A 85 12.98 0.58 -4.83
C ILE A 85 13.04 1.99 -4.26
N SER A 86 14.23 2.33 -3.74
CA SER A 86 14.60 3.70 -3.47
C SER A 86 14.38 4.50 -4.75
N SER A 87 13.47 5.46 -4.67
CA SER A 87 13.21 6.41 -5.74
C SER A 87 14.42 7.32 -5.89
N ASN A 88 15.38 6.91 -6.72
CA ASN A 88 16.29 7.80 -7.43
C ASN A 88 16.39 7.29 -8.88
N MET A 89 15.91 8.13 -9.80
CA MET A 89 16.11 8.16 -11.25
C MET A 89 16.83 6.96 -11.90
N ALA A 90 16.12 6.24 -12.78
CA ALA A 90 16.52 6.05 -14.18
C ALA A 90 15.50 5.16 -14.91
N LYS A 91 15.03 5.68 -16.04
CA LYS A 91 14.40 4.99 -17.16
C LYS A 91 15.06 3.64 -17.45
N GLN A 92 14.39 2.52 -17.20
CA GLN A 92 14.73 1.24 -17.85
C GLN A 92 13.43 0.52 -18.26
N LYS A 93 13.22 0.58 -19.57
CA LYS A 93 12.29 -0.24 -20.35
C LYS A 93 12.85 -1.67 -20.31
N GLY A 94 12.09 -2.64 -19.83
CA GLY A 94 12.54 -4.02 -19.75
C GLY A 94 11.40 -4.96 -20.05
N GLU A 95 11.31 -5.39 -21.30
CA GLU A 95 10.66 -6.64 -21.66
C GLU A 95 11.47 -7.25 -22.80
N ASP A 96 12.55 -7.95 -22.43
CA ASP A 96 13.16 -8.98 -23.25
C ASP A 96 13.65 -10.04 -22.26
N THR A 97 12.74 -10.95 -21.93
CA THR A 97 13.03 -12.18 -21.19
C THR A 97 14.05 -12.98 -22.00
N PHE A 98 15.31 -12.98 -21.58
CA PHE A 98 16.31 -13.87 -22.16
C PHE A 98 16.03 -15.30 -21.69
N LEU A 99 15.26 -16.05 -22.47
CA LEU A 99 15.23 -17.51 -22.37
C LEU A 99 16.61 -18.02 -22.81
N ALA A 100 17.41 -18.50 -21.86
CA ALA A 100 18.65 -19.17 -22.18
C ALA A 100 18.33 -20.50 -22.89
N THR A 101 18.54 -20.56 -24.20
CA THR A 101 18.40 -21.79 -24.98
C THR A 101 19.68 -22.61 -24.85
N ALA A 102 19.58 -23.82 -24.31
CA ALA A 102 20.69 -24.77 -24.31
C ALA A 102 20.76 -25.50 -25.65
N ILE A 103 21.95 -25.61 -26.24
CA ILE A 103 22.18 -26.48 -27.41
C ILE A 103 22.22 -27.92 -26.92
N ILE A 104 21.18 -28.70 -27.23
CA ILE A 104 21.14 -30.14 -26.94
C ILE A 104 21.75 -30.87 -28.14
N LYS A 105 22.83 -31.62 -27.94
CA LYS A 105 23.36 -32.56 -28.92
C LYS A 105 22.44 -33.79 -28.97
N VAL A 106 21.62 -33.90 -30.00
CA VAL A 106 20.80 -35.09 -30.25
C VAL A 106 21.68 -36.15 -30.90
N ILE A 107 22.01 -37.22 -30.17
CA ILE A 107 22.76 -38.36 -30.70
C ILE A 107 21.74 -39.41 -31.14
N THR A 108 21.61 -39.62 -32.45
CA THR A 108 20.85 -40.74 -32.99
C THR A 108 21.73 -42.01 -32.96
N PRO A 109 21.14 -43.21 -32.82
CA PRO A 109 21.90 -44.47 -32.69
C PRO A 109 22.66 -44.91 -33.97
N LYS A 110 22.69 -44.08 -35.02
CA LYS A 110 23.49 -44.30 -36.24
C LYS A 110 24.46 -43.16 -36.55
N GLY A 111 24.76 -42.32 -35.56
CA GLY A 111 25.99 -41.51 -35.52
C GLY A 111 26.35 -40.75 -36.78
N GLU A 112 25.51 -39.81 -37.22
CA GLU A 112 25.97 -38.69 -38.04
C GLU A 112 24.96 -37.53 -37.98
N LEU A 113 25.39 -36.35 -37.51
CA LEU A 113 25.18 -35.12 -38.27
C LEU A 113 26.12 -33.99 -37.79
N GLU A 114 26.77 -33.39 -38.78
CA GLU A 114 27.40 -32.07 -38.75
C GLU A 114 26.33 -30.97 -38.63
N LEU A 115 26.80 -29.77 -38.25
CA LEU A 115 26.07 -28.55 -37.85
C LEU A 115 24.82 -28.17 -38.67
#